data_AF-A0A1B8C6I6-F1
#
_entry.id   AF-A0A1B8C6I6-F1
#
_cell.length_a   1.000
_cell.length_b   1.000
_cell.length_c   1.000
_cell.angle_alpha   90.00
_cell.angle_beta   90.00
_cell.angle_gamma   90.00
#
_symmetry.space_group_name_H-M   'P 1'
#
loop_
_entity.id
_entity.type
_entity.pdbx_description
1 polymer ?
#
loop_
_entity_poly.entity_id
_entity_poly.type
_entity_poly.pdbx_seq_one_letter_code
_entity_poly.pdbx_strand_id
1 'polypeptide(L)'
;MPVCTVLLLSLAVPIPQFLSAVSSSSTTPLTIGKVVRWIILPNSTSTDKLLAQNIHWDLLLTLPNSDPLSSELQRLVQHQWIVHAGVPSRLIQNFEAKNAQLLHPKAGDVPELTGSLTKPRTASSSQNLELSPELKDWISKFGNQEGKGAVSMLNLLAFKEGMKGEYLKYGAEFAKSVGSRRGGTAKIVGTVVRQDGDGGEGWDEVALAHYPSIWHFADMLASEDYQIVNRKYRVGSLRDTFILCTTEIGIETEADKNHAKL
;
A
#
# COMPACT_ATOMS: atom_id res chain seq x y z
N MET A 1 -8.15 8.44 -18.15
CA MET A 1 -7.91 7.89 -16.81
C MET A 1 -7.93 9.06 -15.86
N PRO A 2 -8.82 9.11 -14.85
CA PRO A 2 -8.72 10.11 -13.79
C PRO A 2 -7.33 10.08 -13.16
N VAL A 3 -6.83 11.24 -12.76
CA VAL A 3 -5.57 11.37 -12.03
C VAL A 3 -5.89 11.31 -10.54
N CYS A 4 -5.33 10.33 -9.85
CA CYS A 4 -5.32 10.28 -8.39
C CYS A 4 -4.02 10.85 -7.85
N THR A 5 -4.09 11.39 -6.64
CA THR A 5 -2.92 11.80 -5.87
C THR A 5 -2.68 10.82 -4.74
N VAL A 6 -1.45 10.38 -4.57
CA VAL A 6 -0.99 9.63 -3.40
C VAL A 6 -0.05 10.52 -2.62
N LEU A 7 -0.40 10.82 -1.37
CA LEU A 7 0.36 11.67 -0.47
C LEU A 7 0.85 10.86 0.73
N LEU A 8 2.14 10.96 1.01
CA LEU A 8 2.72 10.55 2.28
C LEU A 8 2.90 11.81 3.13
N LEU A 9 2.35 11.82 4.33
CA LEU A 9 2.24 13.00 5.19
C LEU A 9 2.94 12.76 6.53
N SER A 10 3.78 13.70 6.90
CA SER A 10 4.25 13.91 8.28
C SER A 10 3.43 15.05 8.86
N LEU A 11 2.75 14.82 9.97
CA LEU A 11 1.80 15.77 10.54
C LEU A 11 2.45 16.66 11.58
N ALA A 12 2.07 17.94 11.58
CA ALA A 12 2.41 18.88 12.65
C ALA A 12 1.47 18.76 13.87
N VAL A 13 0.44 17.91 13.77
CA VAL A 13 -0.60 17.71 14.78
C VAL A 13 -0.88 16.22 14.98
N PRO A 14 -1.49 15.80 16.10
CA PRO A 14 -1.90 14.41 16.28
C PRO A 14 -2.89 13.93 15.20
N ILE A 15 -2.80 12.67 14.81
CA ILE A 15 -3.66 12.04 13.79
C ILE A 15 -5.17 12.34 14.00
N PRO A 16 -5.76 12.21 15.21
CA PRO A 16 -7.19 12.49 15.39
C PRO A 16 -7.60 13.92 15.04
N GLN A 17 -6.72 14.90 15.28
CA GLN A 17 -6.97 16.31 14.93
C GLN A 17 -6.96 16.50 13.42
N PHE A 18 -6.00 15.87 12.71
CA PHE A 18 -5.97 15.90 11.25
C PHE A 18 -7.22 15.24 10.63
N LEU A 19 -7.62 14.06 11.14
CA LEU A 19 -8.84 13.37 10.68
C LEU A 19 -10.10 14.22 10.90
N SER A 20 -10.21 14.89 12.04
CA SER A 20 -11.31 15.82 12.32
C SER A 20 -11.35 16.96 11.30
N ALA A 21 -10.19 17.52 10.94
CA ALA A 21 -10.10 18.57 9.92
C ALA A 21 -10.49 18.06 8.53
N VAL A 22 -10.05 16.85 8.14
CA VAL A 22 -10.45 16.22 6.87
C VAL A 22 -11.97 16.05 6.81
N SER A 23 -12.58 15.49 7.88
CA SER A 23 -14.03 15.27 7.95
C SER A 23 -14.87 16.56 7.91
N SER A 24 -14.29 17.69 8.29
CA SER A 24 -14.94 19.01 8.26
C SER A 24 -14.68 19.77 6.95
N SER A 25 -13.85 19.22 6.06
CA SER A 25 -13.50 19.81 4.76
C SER A 25 -14.31 19.19 3.62
N SER A 26 -14.17 19.75 2.41
CA SER A 26 -14.72 19.15 1.19
C SER A 26 -13.85 18.00 0.62
N THR A 27 -12.76 17.65 1.29
CA THR A 27 -11.84 16.59 0.83
C THR A 27 -12.48 15.23 1.02
N THR A 28 -12.55 14.42 -0.04
CA THR A 28 -13.10 13.07 -0.02
C THR A 28 -12.03 12.05 -0.43
N PRO A 29 -11.20 11.58 0.53
CA PRO A 29 -10.16 10.62 0.23
C PRO A 29 -10.73 9.28 -0.24
N LEU A 30 -10.03 8.63 -1.16
CA LEU A 30 -10.26 7.22 -1.48
C LEU A 30 -9.84 6.33 -0.30
N THR A 31 -8.68 6.62 0.29
CA THR A 31 -8.14 5.88 1.44
C THR A 31 -7.39 6.82 2.38
N ILE A 32 -7.45 6.56 3.68
CA ILE A 32 -6.55 7.13 4.68
C ILE A 32 -5.90 5.96 5.43
N GLY A 33 -4.57 5.86 5.39
CA GLY A 33 -3.82 4.79 6.03
C GLY A 33 -2.81 5.31 7.04
N LYS A 34 -2.81 4.79 8.26
CA LYS A 34 -1.72 4.98 9.22
C LYS A 34 -0.48 4.26 8.69
N VAL A 35 0.65 4.96 8.63
CA VAL A 35 1.93 4.35 8.25
C VAL A 35 2.37 3.39 9.36
N VAL A 36 2.73 2.17 8.97
CA VAL A 36 3.16 1.13 9.92
C VAL A 36 4.66 0.90 9.80
N ARG A 37 5.15 0.47 8.63
CA ARG A 37 6.59 0.35 8.36
C ARG A 37 6.91 0.22 6.88
N TRP A 38 8.17 0.50 6.55
CA TRP A 38 8.78 0.08 5.29
C TRP A 38 8.98 -1.45 5.27
N ILE A 39 8.49 -2.09 4.22
CA ILE A 39 8.76 -3.51 3.90
C ILE A 39 9.94 -3.61 2.93
N ILE A 40 9.97 -2.69 1.95
CA ILE A 40 11.06 -2.50 1.00
C ILE A 40 11.37 -1.02 0.99
N LEU A 41 12.64 -0.65 1.11
CA LEU A 41 13.11 0.73 1.02
C LEU A 41 13.48 1.06 -0.44
N PRO A 42 13.26 2.30 -0.90
CA PRO A 42 13.81 2.73 -2.19
C PRO A 42 15.35 2.73 -2.12
N ASN A 43 16.00 2.34 -3.22
CA ASN A 43 17.47 2.27 -3.27
C ASN A 43 18.11 3.53 -3.87
N SER A 44 17.44 4.17 -4.82
CA SER A 44 18.01 5.27 -5.61
C SER A 44 17.02 6.37 -5.97
N THR A 45 15.74 6.06 -6.05
CA THR A 45 14.67 6.96 -6.50
C THR A 45 14.01 7.59 -5.30
N SER A 46 13.94 8.93 -5.26
CA SER A 46 13.35 9.73 -4.18
C SER A 46 13.93 9.46 -2.78
N THR A 47 15.13 8.90 -2.64
CA THR A 47 15.72 8.52 -1.33
C THR A 47 16.01 9.75 -0.45
N ASP A 48 16.36 10.88 -1.06
CA ASP A 48 16.54 12.18 -0.41
C ASP A 48 15.26 12.70 0.27
N LYS A 49 14.12 12.58 -0.44
CA LYS A 49 12.81 13.03 0.03
C LYS A 49 12.16 12.04 1.00
N LEU A 50 12.32 10.73 0.76
CA LEU A 50 11.64 9.68 1.52
C LEU A 50 12.41 9.22 2.76
N LEU A 51 13.75 9.20 2.71
CA LEU A 51 14.59 8.57 3.74
C LEU A 51 15.60 9.54 4.39
N ALA A 52 16.30 10.36 3.60
CA ALA A 52 17.50 11.07 4.08
C ALA A 52 17.22 12.15 5.14
N GLN A 53 16.00 12.67 5.20
CA GLN A 53 15.60 13.73 6.13
C GLN A 53 15.14 13.20 7.51
N ASN A 54 15.22 11.88 7.75
CA ASN A 54 14.74 11.25 8.98
C ASN A 54 13.29 11.64 9.33
N ILE A 55 12.46 11.81 8.30
CA ILE A 55 11.06 12.21 8.45
C ILE A 55 10.27 11.04 9.03
N HIS A 56 9.50 11.33 10.08
CA HIS A 56 8.47 10.41 10.55
C HIS A 56 7.21 10.60 9.68
N TRP A 57 6.86 9.58 8.91
CA TRP A 57 5.65 9.57 8.10
C TRP A 57 4.50 8.99 8.92
N ASP A 58 3.42 9.75 9.05
CA ASP A 58 2.25 9.40 9.87
C ASP A 58 1.14 8.78 9.03
N LEU A 59 0.81 9.39 7.89
CA LEU A 59 -0.35 9.01 7.08
C LEU A 59 0.00 8.84 5.60
N LEU A 60 -0.66 7.86 4.99
CA LEU A 60 -0.82 7.70 3.55
C LEU A 60 -2.24 8.13 3.18
N LEU A 61 -2.37 9.16 2.35
CA LEU A 61 -3.63 9.69 1.88
C LEU A 61 -3.73 9.48 0.37
N THR A 62 -4.85 8.91 -0.11
CA THR A 62 -5.10 8.81 -1.55
C THR A 62 -6.33 9.64 -1.91
N LEU A 63 -6.21 10.56 -2.88
CA LEU A 63 -7.27 11.43 -3.35
C LEU A 63 -7.69 11.07 -4.78
N PRO A 64 -8.97 11.23 -5.16
CA PRO A 64 -9.49 10.90 -6.48
C PRO A 64 -9.21 11.97 -7.57
N ASN A 65 -8.46 13.02 -7.22
CA ASN A 65 -8.12 14.15 -8.08
C ASN A 65 -6.64 14.53 -7.89
N SER A 66 -6.19 15.55 -8.63
CA SER A 66 -4.87 16.17 -8.52
C SER A 66 -4.90 17.55 -7.85
N ASP A 67 -5.97 17.85 -7.10
CA ASP A 67 -6.08 19.13 -6.43
C ASP A 67 -5.15 19.14 -5.21
N PRO A 68 -4.44 20.24 -4.93
CA PRO A 68 -3.66 20.34 -3.71
C PRO A 68 -4.59 20.28 -2.49
N LEU A 69 -4.06 19.82 -1.35
CA LEU A 69 -4.78 19.92 -0.07
C LEU A 69 -5.21 21.36 0.17
N SER A 70 -6.36 21.57 0.82
CA SER A 70 -6.79 22.92 1.19
C SER A 70 -5.75 23.61 2.10
N SER A 71 -5.69 24.94 2.08
CA SER A 71 -4.75 25.69 2.93
C SER A 71 -4.90 25.38 4.42
N GLU A 72 -6.10 24.99 4.86
CA GLU A 72 -6.37 24.54 6.23
C GLU A 72 -5.68 23.22 6.55
N LEU A 73 -5.80 22.22 5.67
CA LEU A 73 -5.14 20.93 5.83
C LEU A 73 -3.62 21.04 5.67
N GLN A 74 -3.13 21.87 4.74
CA GLN A 74 -1.70 22.11 4.55
C GLN A 74 -1.01 22.63 5.82
N ARG A 75 -1.68 23.50 6.60
CA ARG A 75 -1.13 24.02 7.88
C ARG A 75 -0.94 22.94 8.95
N LEU A 76 -1.60 21.79 8.80
CA LEU A 76 -1.50 20.66 9.73
C LEU A 76 -0.43 19.65 9.30
N VAL A 77 0.24 19.87 8.17
CA VAL A 77 1.25 18.98 7.58
C VAL A 77 2.63 19.62 7.76
N GLN A 78 3.57 18.88 8.35
CA GLN A 78 4.96 19.29 8.51
C GLN A 78 5.78 18.98 7.27
N HIS A 79 5.64 17.76 6.72
CA HIS A 79 6.30 17.34 5.49
C HIS A 79 5.31 16.55 4.63
N GLN A 80 5.44 16.67 3.31
CA GLN A 80 4.66 15.88 2.36
C GLN A 80 5.54 15.36 1.23
N TRP A 81 5.25 14.15 0.79
CA TRP A 81 5.72 13.60 -0.47
C TRP A 81 4.50 13.22 -1.30
N ILE A 82 4.51 13.58 -2.59
CA ILE A 82 3.34 13.47 -3.47
C ILE A 82 3.74 12.73 -4.74
N VAL A 83 2.88 11.82 -5.20
CA VAL A 83 2.94 11.26 -6.55
C VAL A 83 1.55 11.25 -7.18
N HIS A 84 1.47 11.64 -8.45
CA HIS A 84 0.25 11.60 -9.24
C HIS A 84 0.24 10.37 -10.13
N ALA A 85 -0.91 9.73 -10.28
CA ALA A 85 -1.05 8.58 -11.16
C ALA A 85 -2.38 8.58 -11.92
N GLY A 86 -2.31 8.28 -13.21
CA GLY A 86 -3.47 7.99 -14.03
C GLY A 86 -4.00 6.60 -13.70
N VAL A 87 -5.17 6.55 -13.07
CA VAL A 87 -5.80 5.31 -12.60
C VAL A 87 -7.00 4.97 -13.50
N PRO A 88 -7.18 3.71 -13.94
CA PRO A 88 -8.35 3.30 -14.69
C PRO A 88 -9.65 3.56 -13.91
N SER A 89 -10.63 4.22 -14.55
CA SER A 89 -11.89 4.62 -13.88
C SER A 89 -12.63 3.45 -13.24
N ARG A 90 -12.53 2.23 -13.80
CA ARG A 90 -13.14 1.00 -13.24
C ARG A 90 -12.66 0.66 -11.82
N LEU A 91 -11.45 1.09 -11.45
CA LEU A 91 -10.89 0.87 -10.11
C LEU A 91 -11.45 1.89 -9.12
N ILE A 92 -11.69 3.13 -9.54
CA ILE A 92 -12.23 4.20 -8.68
C ILE A 92 -13.77 4.17 -8.61
N GLN A 93 -14.43 3.65 -9.64
CA GLN A 93 -15.89 3.54 -9.63
C GLN A 93 -16.35 2.65 -8.47
N ASN A 94 -17.26 3.16 -7.64
CA ASN A 94 -17.75 2.53 -6.42
C ASN A 94 -16.62 2.11 -5.46
N PHE A 95 -15.53 2.90 -5.41
CA PHE A 95 -14.36 2.57 -4.60
C PHE A 95 -14.70 2.40 -3.12
N GLU A 96 -15.49 3.31 -2.55
CA GLU A 96 -15.89 3.29 -1.14
C GLU A 96 -16.50 1.94 -0.74
N ALA A 97 -17.54 1.49 -1.45
CA ALA A 97 -18.21 0.22 -1.17
C ALA A 97 -17.28 -1.00 -1.34
N LYS A 98 -16.43 -0.99 -2.38
CA LYS A 98 -15.44 -2.06 -2.60
C LYS A 98 -14.40 -2.09 -1.48
N ASN A 99 -13.92 -0.92 -1.06
CA ASN A 99 -12.93 -0.80 -0.01
C ASN A 99 -13.51 -1.22 1.35
N ALA A 100 -14.73 -0.80 1.67
CA ALA A 100 -15.44 -1.21 2.88
C ALA A 100 -15.60 -2.73 2.96
N GLN A 101 -15.92 -3.41 1.85
CA GLN A 101 -15.99 -4.87 1.83
C GLN A 101 -14.62 -5.54 2.09
N LEU A 102 -13.52 -4.94 1.63
CA LEU A 102 -12.17 -5.45 1.89
C LEU A 102 -11.73 -5.22 3.35
N LEU A 103 -12.11 -4.09 3.94
CA LEU A 103 -11.77 -3.76 5.32
C LEU A 103 -12.66 -4.50 6.33
N HIS A 104 -13.90 -4.78 5.97
CA HIS A 104 -14.89 -5.46 6.80
C HIS A 104 -15.50 -6.66 6.05
N PRO A 105 -14.70 -7.70 5.77
CA PRO A 105 -15.15 -8.88 5.04
C PRO A 105 -16.20 -9.67 5.84
N LYS A 106 -17.14 -10.31 5.15
CA LYS A 106 -18.10 -11.22 5.80
C LYS A 106 -17.42 -12.53 6.17
N ALA A 107 -18.05 -13.29 7.06
CA ALA A 107 -17.61 -14.65 7.36
C ALA A 107 -17.54 -15.49 6.08
N GLY A 108 -16.37 -16.05 5.78
CA GLY A 108 -16.09 -16.82 4.57
C GLY A 108 -15.51 -16.02 3.38
N ASP A 109 -15.48 -14.69 3.43
CA ASP A 109 -14.87 -13.86 2.37
C ASP A 109 -13.33 -13.89 2.44
N VAL A 110 -12.76 -14.13 3.63
CA VAL A 110 -11.32 -14.22 3.84
C VAL A 110 -10.85 -15.66 3.62
N PRO A 111 -9.94 -15.91 2.66
CA PRO A 111 -9.40 -17.25 2.45
C PRO A 111 -8.50 -17.69 3.62
N GLU A 112 -8.45 -18.99 3.89
CA GLU A 112 -7.54 -19.53 4.88
C GLU A 112 -6.06 -19.36 4.46
N LEU A 113 -5.16 -19.32 5.44
CA LEU A 113 -3.73 -19.35 5.16
C LEU A 113 -3.35 -20.66 4.48
N THR A 114 -2.47 -20.61 3.48
CA THR A 114 -2.14 -21.81 2.68
C THR A 114 -1.25 -22.82 3.41
N GLY A 115 -0.80 -22.48 4.62
CA GLY A 115 0.15 -23.27 5.40
C GLY A 115 1.61 -23.00 5.02
N SER A 116 1.89 -22.03 4.13
CA SER A 116 3.25 -21.70 3.69
C SER A 116 4.14 -21.24 4.86
N LEU A 117 3.54 -20.68 5.91
CA LEU A 117 4.24 -20.27 7.13
C LEU A 117 4.79 -21.43 7.99
N THR A 118 4.33 -22.67 7.79
CA THR A 118 4.82 -23.84 8.55
C THR A 118 6.24 -24.22 8.16
N LYS A 119 6.57 -24.12 6.87
CA LYS A 119 7.91 -24.38 6.32
C LYS A 119 8.27 -23.29 5.31
N PRO A 120 8.51 -22.06 5.79
CA PRO A 120 8.56 -20.89 4.93
C PRO A 120 9.81 -20.89 4.05
N ARG A 121 9.65 -20.46 2.80
CA ARG A 121 10.78 -19.97 2.02
C ARG A 121 11.27 -18.67 2.63
N THR A 122 12.54 -18.60 2.94
CA THR A 122 13.17 -17.43 3.55
C THR A 122 14.36 -16.94 2.72
N ALA A 123 14.70 -15.66 2.91
CA ALA A 123 15.89 -15.03 2.37
C ALA A 123 16.61 -14.23 3.47
N SER A 124 17.82 -13.75 3.20
CA SER A 124 18.56 -12.90 4.14
C SER A 124 17.99 -11.48 4.25
N SER A 125 17.21 -11.04 3.25
CA SER A 125 16.66 -9.68 3.16
C SER A 125 15.25 -9.70 2.57
N SER A 126 14.46 -8.68 2.87
CA SER A 126 13.13 -8.46 2.30
C SER A 126 13.11 -7.55 1.08
N GLN A 127 14.26 -7.04 0.63
CA GLN A 127 14.38 -6.10 -0.49
C GLN A 127 13.85 -6.67 -1.82
N ASN A 128 13.86 -8.00 -1.98
CA ASN A 128 13.29 -8.69 -3.15
C ASN A 128 11.85 -9.18 -2.93
N LEU A 129 11.16 -8.69 -1.90
CA LEU A 129 9.84 -9.15 -1.48
C LEU A 129 9.85 -10.63 -1.04
N GLU A 130 10.80 -10.94 -0.16
CA GLU A 130 11.00 -12.26 0.44
C GLU A 130 10.89 -12.17 1.97
N LEU A 131 10.53 -13.29 2.62
CA LEU A 131 10.43 -13.33 4.07
C LEU A 131 11.83 -13.45 4.71
N SER A 132 12.30 -12.36 5.30
CA SER A 132 13.54 -12.35 6.10
C SER A 132 13.25 -12.71 7.56
N PRO A 133 14.26 -13.14 8.34
CA PRO A 133 14.11 -13.39 9.78
C PRO A 133 13.61 -12.15 10.54
N GLU A 134 14.14 -10.96 10.22
CA GLU A 134 13.71 -9.70 10.84
C GLU A 134 12.25 -9.39 10.52
N LEU A 135 11.86 -9.49 9.25
CA LEU A 135 10.48 -9.26 8.85
C LEU A 135 9.53 -10.27 9.50
N LYS A 136 9.94 -11.54 9.60
CA LYS A 136 9.17 -12.60 10.26
C LYS A 136 8.92 -12.30 11.75
N ASP A 137 9.95 -11.88 12.48
CA ASP A 137 9.82 -11.51 13.89
C ASP A 137 8.85 -10.33 14.08
N TRP A 138 8.99 -9.30 13.25
CA TRP A 138 8.09 -8.15 13.28
C TRP A 138 6.64 -8.55 12.96
N ILE A 139 6.41 -9.34 11.90
CA ILE A 139 5.09 -9.86 11.53
C ILE A 139 4.47 -10.61 12.71
N SER A 140 5.25 -11.43 13.42
CA SER A 140 4.76 -12.17 14.57
C SER A 140 4.31 -11.28 15.72
N LYS A 141 4.98 -10.15 15.96
CA LYS A 141 4.60 -9.19 16.99
C LYS A 141 3.37 -8.38 16.56
N PHE A 142 3.46 -7.78 15.37
CA PHE A 142 2.41 -6.91 14.82
C PHE A 142 1.11 -7.67 14.55
N GLY A 143 1.20 -8.87 13.97
CA GLY A 143 0.05 -9.71 13.63
C GLY A 143 -0.71 -10.28 14.83
N ASN A 144 -0.14 -10.22 16.03
CA ASN A 144 -0.83 -10.55 17.28
C ASN A 144 -1.53 -9.34 17.92
N GLN A 145 -1.36 -8.15 17.34
CA GLN A 145 -1.90 -6.87 17.80
C GLN A 145 -2.72 -6.23 16.66
N GLU A 146 -2.30 -5.07 16.18
CA GLU A 146 -2.99 -4.28 15.15
C GLU A 146 -3.02 -4.98 13.78
N GLY A 147 -2.05 -5.87 13.49
CA GLY A 147 -1.93 -6.56 12.20
C GLY A 147 -2.91 -7.71 11.98
N LYS A 148 -3.85 -7.95 12.92
CA LYS A 148 -4.94 -8.93 12.76
C LYS A 148 -5.94 -8.51 11.68
N GLY A 149 -6.17 -7.21 11.54
CA GLY A 149 -7.06 -6.64 10.53
C GLY A 149 -6.35 -6.37 9.21
N ALA A 150 -7.11 -5.83 8.26
CA ALA A 150 -6.67 -5.52 6.91
C ALA A 150 -5.43 -4.61 6.89
N VAL A 151 -4.51 -4.92 5.97
CA VAL A 151 -3.33 -4.09 5.69
C VAL A 151 -3.31 -3.67 4.22
N SER A 152 -2.78 -2.47 3.98
CA SER A 152 -2.57 -1.93 2.64
C SER A 152 -1.09 -1.68 2.40
N MET A 153 -0.61 -2.12 1.24
CA MET A 153 0.78 -2.08 0.81
C MET A 153 0.89 -1.11 -0.36
N LEU A 154 1.42 0.10 -0.11
CA LEU A 154 1.77 1.03 -1.17
C LEU A 154 3.04 0.54 -1.85
N ASN A 155 2.97 0.33 -3.16
CA ASN A 155 4.08 -0.08 -4.01
C ASN A 155 4.35 1.05 -5.01
N LEU A 156 5.58 1.53 -5.02
CA LEU A 156 6.10 2.36 -6.11
C LEU A 156 7.11 1.54 -6.90
N LEU A 157 7.05 1.66 -8.21
CA LEU A 157 7.76 0.81 -9.16
C LEU A 157 8.48 1.66 -10.18
N ALA A 158 9.78 1.46 -10.31
CA ALA A 158 10.58 1.98 -11.40
C ALA A 158 11.10 0.79 -12.21
N PHE A 159 10.76 0.73 -13.49
CA PHE A 159 11.14 -0.36 -14.37
C PHE A 159 12.54 -0.13 -14.95
N LYS A 160 13.22 -1.23 -15.26
CA LYS A 160 14.34 -1.20 -16.20
C LYS A 160 13.80 -0.96 -17.62
N GLU A 161 14.64 -0.37 -18.47
CA GLU A 161 14.34 -0.15 -19.89
C GLU A 161 13.78 -1.43 -20.54
N GLY A 162 12.62 -1.32 -21.19
CA GLY A 162 11.98 -2.45 -21.89
C GLY A 162 11.35 -3.54 -21.00
N MET A 163 11.47 -3.47 -19.68
CA MET A 163 11.05 -4.57 -18.79
C MET A 163 9.62 -4.47 -18.23
N LYS A 164 8.88 -3.40 -18.54
CA LYS A 164 7.48 -3.25 -18.12
C LYS A 164 6.61 -4.43 -18.55
N GLY A 165 6.83 -4.97 -19.75
CA GLY A 165 6.09 -6.14 -20.25
C GLY A 165 6.26 -7.40 -19.39
N GLU A 166 7.46 -7.66 -18.88
CA GLU A 166 7.71 -8.76 -17.94
C GLU A 166 7.02 -8.52 -16.59
N TYR A 167 7.03 -7.28 -16.10
CA TYR A 167 6.31 -6.94 -14.87
C TYR A 167 4.78 -7.10 -15.00
N LEU A 168 4.21 -6.81 -16.18
CA LEU A 168 2.79 -7.07 -16.42
C LEU A 168 2.46 -8.57 -16.37
N LYS A 169 3.38 -9.46 -16.77
CA LYS A 169 3.22 -10.91 -16.56
C LYS A 169 3.21 -11.27 -15.08
N TYR A 170 4.06 -10.64 -14.26
CA TYR A 170 3.99 -10.79 -12.79
C TYR A 170 2.61 -10.40 -12.25
N GLY A 171 2.09 -9.23 -12.65
CA GLY A 171 0.77 -8.76 -12.22
C GLY A 171 -0.37 -9.69 -12.63
N ALA A 172 -0.32 -10.25 -13.84
CA ALA A 172 -1.31 -11.21 -14.33
C ALA A 172 -1.31 -12.54 -13.53
N GLU A 173 -0.14 -13.10 -13.26
CA GLU A 173 -0.01 -14.32 -12.45
C GLU A 173 -0.41 -14.09 -10.99
N PHE A 174 -0.07 -12.92 -10.45
CA PHE A 174 -0.50 -12.49 -9.12
C PHE A 174 -2.03 -12.45 -9.03
N ALA A 175 -2.70 -11.78 -9.97
CA ALA A 175 -4.15 -11.68 -9.99
C ALA A 175 -4.86 -13.02 -10.22
N LYS A 176 -4.29 -13.87 -11.09
CA LYS A 176 -4.89 -15.16 -11.47
C LYS A 176 -4.87 -16.19 -10.34
N SER A 177 -3.77 -16.28 -9.59
CA SER A 177 -3.59 -17.40 -8.66
C SER A 177 -2.98 -17.02 -7.33
N VAL A 178 -1.94 -16.18 -7.29
CA VAL A 178 -1.10 -16.08 -6.10
C VAL A 178 -1.68 -15.13 -5.06
N GLY A 179 -2.16 -13.97 -5.50
CA GLY A 179 -2.84 -12.99 -4.68
C GLY A 179 -4.23 -13.48 -4.26
N SER A 180 -5.04 -13.95 -5.21
CA SER A 180 -6.42 -14.38 -4.95
C SER A 180 -6.53 -15.49 -3.90
N ARG A 181 -5.63 -16.49 -3.91
CA ARG A 181 -5.59 -17.56 -2.89
C ARG A 181 -5.30 -17.08 -1.47
N ARG A 182 -4.80 -15.86 -1.30
CA ARG A 182 -4.40 -15.27 -0.01
C ARG A 182 -5.13 -13.95 0.26
N GLY A 183 -6.19 -13.66 -0.49
CA GLY A 183 -6.99 -12.43 -0.35
C GLY A 183 -6.28 -11.16 -0.84
N GLY A 184 -5.12 -11.29 -1.49
CA GLY A 184 -4.36 -10.19 -2.05
C GLY A 184 -5.09 -9.53 -3.22
N THR A 185 -5.44 -8.25 -3.10
CA THR A 185 -6.20 -7.51 -4.12
C THR A 185 -5.56 -6.16 -4.40
N ALA A 186 -5.31 -5.82 -5.67
CA ALA A 186 -4.86 -4.48 -6.04
C ALA A 186 -6.06 -3.52 -6.10
N LYS A 187 -6.16 -2.62 -5.10
CA LYS A 187 -7.26 -1.66 -5.00
C LYS A 187 -7.09 -0.47 -5.93
N ILE A 188 -5.85 0.00 -6.04
CA ILE A 188 -5.44 1.10 -6.91
C ILE A 188 -4.23 0.62 -7.69
N VAL A 189 -4.24 0.84 -9.00
CA VAL A 189 -3.08 0.65 -9.88
C VAL A 189 -3.13 1.77 -10.90
N GLY A 190 -2.03 2.50 -11.07
CA GLY A 190 -1.95 3.61 -11.99
C GLY A 190 -0.55 3.82 -12.54
N THR A 191 -0.49 4.42 -13.72
CA THR A 191 0.78 4.90 -14.30
C THR A 191 1.08 6.28 -13.74
N VAL A 192 2.30 6.48 -13.24
CA VAL A 192 2.72 7.78 -12.70
C VAL A 192 2.65 8.84 -13.80
N VAL A 193 2.03 9.97 -13.48
CA VAL A 193 1.94 11.13 -14.35
C VAL A 193 2.90 12.16 -13.82
N ARG A 194 3.88 12.57 -14.63
CA ARG A 194 4.86 13.58 -14.24
C ARG A 194 4.18 14.94 -14.15
N GLN A 195 4.27 15.59 -13.00
CA GLN A 195 3.93 17.00 -12.82
C GLN A 195 5.13 17.75 -12.24
N ASP A 196 5.26 19.02 -12.62
CA ASP A 196 6.35 19.86 -12.12
C ASP A 196 6.28 19.98 -10.59
N GLY A 197 7.39 19.66 -9.92
CA GLY A 197 7.51 19.77 -8.46
C GLY A 197 6.98 18.57 -7.66
N ASP A 198 6.55 17.47 -8.30
CA ASP A 198 6.15 16.26 -7.58
C ASP A 198 7.32 15.32 -7.20
N GLY A 199 7.02 14.33 -6.36
CA GLY A 199 7.94 13.28 -5.95
C GLY A 199 7.92 12.05 -6.86
N GLY A 200 7.17 12.09 -7.96
CA GLY A 200 6.97 11.01 -8.91
C GLY A 200 8.12 10.84 -9.90
N GLU A 201 9.07 11.76 -9.94
CA GLU A 201 10.25 11.66 -10.79
C GLU A 201 10.99 10.33 -10.59
N GLY A 202 11.21 9.60 -11.69
CA GLY A 202 11.86 8.30 -11.70
C GLY A 202 10.94 7.11 -11.43
N TRP A 203 9.71 7.32 -10.96
CA TRP A 203 8.71 6.25 -10.80
C TRP A 203 7.84 6.09 -12.05
N ASP A 204 7.46 4.85 -12.34
CA ASP A 204 6.63 4.50 -13.51
C ASP A 204 5.20 4.11 -13.11
N GLU A 205 5.03 3.39 -12.00
CA GLU A 205 3.72 2.91 -11.55
C GLU A 205 3.54 3.00 -10.03
N VAL A 206 2.29 3.24 -9.64
CA VAL A 206 1.81 3.18 -8.26
C VAL A 206 0.82 2.03 -8.14
N ALA A 207 0.89 1.28 -7.05
CA ALA A 207 -0.14 0.31 -6.69
C ALA A 207 -0.40 0.30 -5.18
N LEU A 208 -1.68 0.22 -4.79
CA LEU A 208 -2.10 0.01 -3.41
C LEU A 208 -2.75 -1.38 -3.33
N ALA A 209 -2.02 -2.33 -2.75
CA ALA A 209 -2.48 -3.71 -2.60
C ALA A 209 -3.00 -3.96 -1.20
N HIS A 210 -4.19 -4.54 -1.10
CA HIS A 210 -4.82 -4.98 0.13
C HIS A 210 -4.49 -6.44 0.43
N TYR A 211 -4.36 -6.75 1.72
CA TYR A 211 -4.39 -8.11 2.26
C TYR A 211 -5.32 -8.15 3.48
N PRO A 212 -6.03 -9.27 3.74
CA PRO A 212 -6.95 -9.37 4.87
C PRO A 212 -6.27 -9.24 6.23
N SER A 213 -5.00 -9.62 6.31
CA SER A 213 -4.15 -9.36 7.48
C SER A 213 -2.67 -9.44 7.12
N ILE A 214 -1.80 -9.02 8.05
CA ILE A 214 -0.36 -9.16 7.83
C ILE A 214 0.08 -10.62 7.66
N TRP A 215 -0.67 -11.57 8.25
CA TRP A 215 -0.42 -13.00 8.10
C TRP A 215 -0.66 -13.50 6.68
N HIS A 216 -1.66 -12.95 5.99
CA HIS A 216 -1.92 -13.29 4.58
C HIS A 216 -0.81 -12.78 3.66
N PHE A 217 -0.30 -11.58 3.94
CA PHE A 217 0.88 -11.06 3.27
C PHE A 217 2.11 -11.95 3.54
N ALA A 218 2.33 -12.33 4.81
CA ALA A 218 3.43 -13.21 5.21
C ALA A 218 3.37 -14.58 4.51
N ASP A 219 2.18 -15.17 4.46
CA ASP A 219 1.95 -16.47 3.80
C ASP A 219 2.29 -16.41 2.32
N MET A 220 2.02 -15.28 1.65
CA MET A 220 2.45 -15.05 0.27
C MET A 220 3.98 -14.95 0.16
N LEU A 221 4.64 -14.19 1.02
CA LEU A 221 6.10 -14.07 0.98
C LEU A 221 6.80 -15.41 1.22
N ALA A 222 6.23 -16.24 2.10
CA ALA A 222 6.75 -17.55 2.47
C ALA A 222 6.54 -18.63 1.40
N SER A 223 5.69 -18.40 0.40
CA SER A 223 5.23 -19.45 -0.48
C SER A 223 6.11 -19.65 -1.71
N GLU A 224 6.33 -20.91 -2.09
CA GLU A 224 7.20 -21.25 -3.21
C GLU A 224 6.62 -20.81 -4.56
N ASP A 225 5.31 -20.98 -4.74
CA ASP A 225 4.60 -20.57 -5.95
C ASP A 225 4.70 -19.07 -6.22
N TYR A 226 4.57 -18.23 -5.19
CA TYR A 226 4.80 -16.79 -5.29
C TYR A 226 6.25 -16.50 -5.65
N GLN A 227 7.20 -17.12 -4.93
CA GLN A 227 8.60 -16.81 -5.13
C GLN A 227 9.14 -17.23 -6.50
N ILE A 228 8.56 -18.26 -7.14
CA ILE A 228 8.85 -18.60 -8.55
C ILE A 228 8.44 -17.45 -9.49
N VAL A 229 7.23 -16.93 -9.35
CA VAL A 229 6.71 -15.83 -10.19
C VAL A 229 7.47 -14.52 -9.90
N ASN A 230 7.72 -14.23 -8.63
CA ASN A 230 8.48 -13.06 -8.17
C ASN A 230 9.89 -13.02 -8.79
N ARG A 231 10.66 -14.11 -8.65
CA ARG A 231 12.01 -14.20 -9.23
C ARG A 231 12.00 -14.14 -10.75
N LYS A 232 11.04 -14.80 -11.39
CA LYS A 232 10.99 -14.90 -12.85
C LYS A 232 10.61 -13.59 -13.54
N TYR A 233 9.66 -12.85 -12.99
CA TYR A 233 9.04 -11.72 -13.70
C TYR A 233 9.12 -10.37 -12.97
N ARG A 234 9.30 -10.35 -11.65
CA ARG A 234 9.29 -9.11 -10.84
C ARG A 234 10.70 -8.56 -10.62
N VAL A 235 11.56 -9.33 -9.95
CA VAL A 235 12.88 -8.87 -9.46
C VAL A 235 13.76 -8.38 -10.61
N GLY A 236 13.82 -9.14 -11.71
CA GLY A 236 14.62 -8.77 -12.87
C GLY A 236 14.15 -7.49 -13.58
N SER A 237 12.88 -7.12 -13.42
CA SER A 237 12.21 -6.07 -14.18
C SER A 237 12.29 -4.69 -13.53
N LEU A 238 12.58 -4.63 -12.23
CA LEU A 238 12.60 -3.39 -11.47
C LEU A 238 14.02 -2.82 -11.37
N ARG A 239 14.15 -1.54 -11.73
CA ARG A 239 15.33 -0.72 -11.42
C ARG A 239 15.29 -0.30 -9.95
N ASP A 240 14.11 0.06 -9.47
CA ASP A 240 13.88 0.46 -8.08
C ASP A 240 12.44 0.15 -7.65
N THR A 241 12.23 0.01 -6.35
CA THR A 241 10.90 -0.19 -5.77
C THR A 241 10.94 0.11 -4.29
N PHE A 242 9.82 0.58 -3.75
CA PHE A 242 9.58 0.51 -2.33
C PHE A 242 8.21 -0.10 -2.05
N ILE A 243 8.06 -0.62 -0.84
CA ILE A 243 6.78 -1.08 -0.31
C ILE A 243 6.61 -0.53 1.09
N LEU A 244 5.55 0.25 1.29
CA LEU A 244 5.17 0.81 2.58
C LEU A 244 3.89 0.12 3.07
N CYS A 245 3.97 -0.49 4.24
CA CYS A 245 2.82 -1.08 4.93
C CYS A 245 2.06 0.00 5.70
N THR A 246 0.74 -0.02 5.54
CA THR A 246 -0.20 0.87 6.23
C THR A 246 -1.40 0.07 6.76
N THR A 247 -2.07 0.61 7.78
CA THR A 247 -3.39 0.16 8.21
C THR A 247 -4.40 1.26 7.96
N GLU A 248 -5.50 0.97 7.28
CA GLU A 248 -6.51 1.99 7.00
C GLU A 248 -7.25 2.41 8.26
N ILE A 249 -7.48 3.72 8.38
CA ILE A 249 -8.15 4.37 9.50
C ILE A 249 -9.12 5.42 8.97
N GLY A 250 -10.19 5.69 9.72
CA GLY A 250 -10.95 6.94 9.52
C GLY A 250 -11.79 7.02 8.24
N ILE A 251 -12.39 5.91 7.80
CA ILE A 251 -13.54 5.91 6.88
C ILE A 251 -14.63 5.03 7.51
N GLU A 252 -14.88 5.23 8.81
CA GLU A 252 -15.92 4.52 9.54
C GLU A 252 -17.05 5.51 9.80
N THR A 253 -18.20 5.27 9.18
CA THR A 253 -19.45 5.94 9.57
C THR A 253 -19.87 5.42 10.94
N GLU A 254 -20.74 6.13 11.67
CA GLU A 254 -21.18 5.69 13.01
C GLU A 254 -21.75 4.25 13.06
N ALA A 255 -22.15 3.69 11.92
CA ALA A 255 -22.58 2.30 11.79
C ALA A 255 -21.45 1.26 12.01
N ASP A 256 -20.20 1.61 11.71
CA ASP A 256 -19.05 0.69 11.74
C ASP A 256 -18.51 0.50 13.17
N LYS A 257 -18.66 1.52 14.02
CA LYS A 257 -18.25 1.48 15.45
C LYS A 257 -19.00 0.43 16.27
N ASN A 258 -20.18 0.00 15.83
CA ASN A 258 -21.00 -0.98 16.55
C ASN A 258 -20.63 -2.45 16.25
N HIS A 259 -19.76 -2.72 15.26
CA HIS A 259 -19.32 -4.08 14.94
C HIS A 259 -17.99 -4.49 15.61
N ALA A 260 -17.26 -3.55 16.22
CA ALA A 260 -15.97 -3.81 16.88
C ALA A 260 -16.07 -4.35 18.33
N LYS A 261 -17.21 -4.93 18.71
CA LYS A 261 -17.36 -5.68 19.97
C LYS A 261 -17.81 -7.11 19.70
N LEU A 262 -16.86 -7.97 19.35
CA LEU A 262 -16.92 -9.41 19.58
C LEU A 262 -15.55 -9.89 20.05
#